data_AF-A0A7Y2Z779-F1
#
_entry.id   AF-A0A7Y2Z779-F1
#
_cell.length_a   1.000
_cell.length_b   1.000
_cell.length_c   1.000
_cell.angle_alpha   90.00
_cell.angle_beta   90.00
_cell.angle_gamma   90.00
#
_symmetry.space_group_name_H-M   'P 1'
#
loop_
_entity.id
_entity.type
_entity.pdbx_description
1 polymer ?
#
loop_
_entity_poly.entity_id
_entity_poly.type
_entity_poly.pdbx_seq_one_letter_code
_entity_poly.pdbx_strand_id
1 'polypeptide(L)'
;MKKYIWILAFFFTISASQALASWVTDPSVIEPTYYADHNRDLYDEFGYNTQKLLNHWVKFGIRDGRPSSPVFDVRYYLKRNPDLATTLGQENFAKATEHWFKNGRKEGRPSHPEFNVRKYLQLNQDVAREYGQNNYLEAINHYLKTGYKKGRRGI
;
A
#
# COMPACT_ATOMS: atom_id res chain seq x y z
N MET A 1 -12.48 -40.27 -1.85
CA MET A 1 -11.03 -39.94 -1.80
C MET A 1 -10.86 -38.46 -2.14
N LYS A 2 -10.72 -37.59 -1.13
CA LYS A 2 -10.53 -36.15 -1.32
C LYS A 2 -9.05 -35.89 -1.58
N LYS A 3 -8.72 -35.43 -2.79
CA LYS A 3 -7.36 -35.04 -3.18
C LYS A 3 -7.06 -33.69 -2.53
N TYR A 4 -6.14 -33.67 -1.57
CA TYR A 4 -5.64 -32.44 -0.98
C TYR A 4 -4.72 -31.77 -2.00
N ILE A 5 -5.15 -30.59 -2.45
CA ILE A 5 -4.36 -29.68 -3.28
C ILE A 5 -3.28 -29.10 -2.36
N TRP A 6 -2.02 -29.30 -2.71
CA TRP A 6 -0.89 -28.71 -2.04
C TRP A 6 -0.94 -27.19 -2.20
N ILE A 7 -1.35 -26.48 -1.15
CA ILE A 7 -1.12 -25.04 -1.07
C ILE A 7 0.38 -24.88 -0.77
N LEU A 8 1.13 -24.46 -1.79
CA LEU A 8 2.49 -23.96 -1.63
C LEU A 8 2.46 -22.77 -0.67
N ALA A 9 2.71 -23.03 0.61
CA ALA A 9 3.07 -21.99 1.55
C ALA A 9 4.45 -21.48 1.12
N PHE A 10 4.47 -20.31 0.48
CA PHE A 10 5.71 -19.56 0.26
C PHE A 10 6.25 -19.11 1.63
N PHE A 11 7.03 -19.97 2.27
CA PHE A 11 7.87 -19.60 3.40
C PHE A 11 9.06 -18.81 2.86
N PHE A 12 8.94 -17.50 2.85
CA PHE A 12 10.10 -16.63 2.69
C PHE A 12 10.86 -16.60 4.03
N THR A 13 11.77 -17.55 4.24
CA THR A 13 12.88 -17.33 5.18
C THR A 13 13.85 -16.37 4.50
N ILE A 14 13.64 -15.07 4.65
CA ILE A 14 14.58 -14.08 4.13
C ILE A 14 15.81 -14.11 5.05
N SER A 15 16.86 -14.84 4.64
CA SER A 15 18.21 -14.50 5.07
C SER A 15 18.53 -13.11 4.55
N ALA A 16 19.14 -12.27 5.37
CA ALA A 16 19.47 -10.89 5.06
C ALA A 16 20.49 -10.80 3.91
N SER A 17 20.05 -10.92 2.66
CA SER A 17 20.77 -10.45 1.45
C SER A 17 19.97 -10.56 0.13
N GLN A 18 18.65 -10.79 0.13
CA GLN A 18 17.87 -10.66 -1.11
C GLN A 18 17.42 -9.21 -1.26
N ALA A 19 17.70 -8.59 -2.42
CA ALA A 19 17.05 -7.33 -2.78
C ALA A 19 15.53 -7.53 -2.66
N LEU A 20 14.89 -6.80 -1.73
CA LEU A 20 13.45 -6.87 -1.57
C LEU A 20 12.82 -6.51 -2.93
N ALA A 21 11.79 -7.24 -3.33
CA ALA A 21 11.07 -6.90 -4.55
C ALA A 21 10.63 -5.43 -4.46
N SER A 22 10.84 -4.65 -5.53
CA SER A 22 10.70 -3.19 -5.49
C SER A 22 9.33 -2.69 -5.00
N TRP A 23 8.30 -3.50 -5.15
CA TRP A 23 6.95 -3.21 -4.66
C TRP A 23 6.80 -3.26 -3.14
N VAL A 24 7.64 -4.04 -2.45
CA VAL A 24 7.52 -4.28 -1.00
C VAL A 24 7.87 -3.03 -0.20
N THR A 25 8.79 -2.20 -0.71
CA THR A 25 9.30 -1.00 -0.02
C THR A 25 8.99 0.30 -0.77
N ASP A 26 8.07 0.27 -1.74
CA ASP A 26 7.66 1.47 -2.46
C ASP A 26 6.85 2.40 -1.53
N PRO A 27 7.05 3.73 -1.57
CA PRO A 27 6.33 4.68 -0.71
C PRO A 27 4.80 4.63 -0.84
N SER A 28 4.27 4.23 -2.00
CA SER A 28 2.83 4.02 -2.21
C SER A 28 2.30 2.73 -1.58
N VAL A 29 3.19 1.87 -1.07
CA VAL A 29 2.88 0.63 -0.36
C VAL A 29 3.19 0.77 1.14
N ILE A 30 4.33 1.35 1.49
CA ILE A 30 4.78 1.54 2.87
C ILE A 30 5.45 2.90 3.04
N GLU A 31 4.95 3.70 3.98
CA GLU A 31 5.65 4.86 4.53
C GLU A 31 5.94 4.56 6.01
N PRO A 32 7.22 4.40 6.41
CA PRO A 32 7.57 3.92 7.74
C PRO A 32 6.99 4.75 8.89
N THR A 33 6.93 6.07 8.75
CA THR A 33 6.39 6.96 9.80
C THR A 33 4.90 6.71 9.99
N TYR A 34 4.14 6.71 8.90
CA TYR A 34 2.72 6.35 8.85
C TYR A 34 2.49 4.97 9.44
N TYR A 35 3.34 3.99 9.09
CA TYR A 35 3.23 2.63 9.59
C TYR A 35 3.37 2.57 11.11
N ALA A 36 4.31 3.29 11.70
CA ALA A 36 4.43 3.41 13.15
C ALA A 36 3.22 4.13 13.76
N ASP A 37 2.83 5.28 13.21
CA ASP A 37 1.74 6.10 13.72
C ASP A 37 0.38 5.38 13.74
N HIS A 38 0.15 4.46 12.78
CA HIS A 38 -1.10 3.71 12.65
C HIS A 38 -1.05 2.30 13.24
N ASN A 39 0.10 1.90 13.79
CA ASN A 39 0.28 0.63 14.49
C ASN A 39 1.00 0.91 15.82
N ARG A 40 0.21 1.30 16.82
CA ARG A 40 0.70 1.75 18.15
C ARG A 40 1.70 0.78 18.78
N ASP A 41 1.48 -0.53 18.61
CA ASP A 41 2.39 -1.57 19.09
C ASP A 41 3.80 -1.46 18.48
N LEU A 42 3.90 -1.06 17.21
CA LEU A 42 5.16 -0.89 16.50
C LEU A 42 5.85 0.42 16.88
N TYR A 43 5.09 1.49 17.11
CA TYR A 43 5.64 2.73 17.64
C TYR A 43 6.21 2.53 19.05
N ASP A 44 5.46 1.85 19.93
CA ASP A 44 5.90 1.58 21.31
C ASP A 44 7.19 0.74 21.34
N GLU A 45 7.35 -0.23 20.44
CA GLU A 45 8.51 -1.14 20.39
C GLU A 45 9.71 -0.57 19.59
N PHE A 46 9.46 0.09 18.46
CA PHE A 46 10.50 0.50 17.50
C PHE A 46 10.67 2.01 17.36
N GLY A 47 9.72 2.81 17.84
CA GLY A 47 9.60 4.23 17.52
C GLY A 47 9.61 4.44 16.00
N TYR A 48 10.29 5.49 15.54
CA TYR A 48 10.49 5.78 14.13
C TYR A 48 11.74 5.10 13.53
N ASN A 49 12.19 3.96 14.08
CA ASN A 49 13.30 3.21 13.51
C ASN A 49 12.90 2.54 12.18
N THR A 50 13.22 3.20 11.07
CA THR A 50 12.87 2.75 9.71
C THR A 50 13.27 1.31 9.43
N GLN A 51 14.48 0.87 9.83
CA GLN A 51 14.94 -0.48 9.52
C GLN A 51 14.12 -1.54 10.26
N LYS A 52 13.82 -1.33 11.55
CA LYS A 52 13.00 -2.26 12.33
C LYS A 52 11.55 -2.30 11.80
N LEU A 53 10.99 -1.14 11.46
CA LEU A 53 9.65 -1.03 10.88
C LEU A 53 9.55 -1.76 9.53
N LEU A 54 10.52 -1.57 8.64
CA LEU A 54 10.57 -2.28 7.35
C LEU A 54 10.76 -3.79 7.54
N ASN A 55 11.61 -4.22 8.48
CA ASN A 55 11.76 -5.63 8.82
C ASN A 55 10.44 -6.23 9.31
N HIS A 56 9.70 -5.52 10.16
CA HIS A 56 8.38 -5.94 10.62
C HIS A 56 7.36 -5.98 9.48
N TRP A 57 7.35 -4.97 8.61
CA TRP A 57 6.47 -4.89 7.43
C TRP A 57 6.64 -6.10 6.51
N VAL A 58 7.89 -6.42 6.15
CA VAL A 58 8.22 -7.54 5.27
C VAL A 58 7.85 -8.88 5.92
N LYS A 59 8.14 -9.05 7.21
CA LYS A 59 7.95 -10.33 7.91
C LYS A 59 6.49 -10.61 8.30
N PHE A 60 5.75 -9.56 8.63
CA PHE A 60 4.42 -9.68 9.22
C PHE A 60 3.40 -8.72 8.61
N GLY A 61 3.77 -7.45 8.43
CA GLY A 61 2.82 -6.39 8.05
C GLY A 61 1.99 -6.67 6.80
N ILE A 62 2.62 -7.16 5.72
CA ILE A 62 1.92 -7.52 4.48
C ILE A 62 0.91 -8.63 4.72
N ARG A 63 1.34 -9.73 5.37
CA ARG A 63 0.50 -10.90 5.66
C ARG A 63 -0.67 -10.52 6.57
N ASP A 64 -0.44 -9.64 7.52
CA ASP A 64 -1.42 -9.23 8.51
C ASP A 64 -2.31 -8.09 7.99
N GLY A 65 -2.03 -7.55 6.81
CA GLY A 65 -2.78 -6.47 6.18
C GLY A 65 -2.84 -5.22 7.05
N ARG A 66 -1.70 -4.84 7.63
CA ARG A 66 -1.60 -3.67 8.50
C ARG A 66 -1.65 -2.37 7.68
N PRO A 67 -2.28 -1.30 8.18
CA PRO A 67 -2.26 0.02 7.53
C PRO A 67 -0.82 0.50 7.39
N SER A 68 -0.38 0.85 6.20
CA SER A 68 1.05 1.02 5.89
C SER A 68 1.40 2.28 5.10
N SER A 69 0.45 2.90 4.41
CA SER A 69 0.71 4.10 3.61
C SER A 69 -0.52 5.00 3.58
N PRO A 70 -0.36 6.33 3.55
CA PRO A 70 -1.48 7.27 3.49
C PRO A 70 -2.28 7.21 2.18
N VAL A 71 -1.79 6.47 1.17
CA VAL A 71 -2.48 6.27 -0.11
C VAL A 71 -2.94 4.84 -0.34
N PHE A 72 -2.59 3.90 0.54
CA PHE A 72 -2.90 2.48 0.36
C PHE A 72 -3.16 1.78 1.69
N ASP A 73 -4.39 1.27 1.81
CA ASP A 73 -4.82 0.30 2.80
C ASP A 73 -5.33 -0.94 2.06
N VAL A 74 -4.66 -2.07 2.24
CA VAL A 74 -4.95 -3.30 1.47
C VAL A 74 -6.33 -3.88 1.75
N ARG A 75 -6.84 -3.71 2.99
CA ARG A 75 -8.15 -4.20 3.40
C ARG A 75 -9.24 -3.36 2.76
N TYR A 76 -9.08 -2.04 2.78
CA TYR A 76 -9.93 -1.11 2.06
C TYR A 76 -9.88 -1.35 0.55
N TYR A 77 -8.69 -1.57 0.00
CA TYR A 77 -8.49 -1.83 -1.42
C TYR A 77 -9.27 -3.07 -1.87
N LEU A 78 -9.17 -4.19 -1.16
CA LEU A 78 -9.97 -5.39 -1.48
C LEU A 78 -11.48 -5.17 -1.28
N LYS A 79 -11.87 -4.45 -0.22
CA LYS A 79 -13.28 -4.11 0.04
C LYS A 79 -13.90 -3.24 -1.06
N ARG A 80 -13.12 -2.33 -1.66
CA ARG A 80 -13.60 -1.40 -2.69
C ARG A 80 -13.42 -1.90 -4.13
N ASN A 81 -12.71 -3.01 -4.32
CA ASN A 81 -12.44 -3.63 -5.61
C ASN A 81 -12.87 -5.11 -5.56
N PRO A 82 -14.19 -5.39 -5.59
CA PRO A 82 -14.72 -6.75 -5.38
C PRO A 82 -14.32 -7.75 -6.47
N ASP A 83 -13.98 -7.26 -7.68
CA ASP A 83 -13.38 -8.05 -8.75
C ASP A 83 -12.04 -8.67 -8.33
N LEU A 84 -11.22 -7.90 -7.62
CA LEU A 84 -9.94 -8.38 -7.08
C LEU A 84 -10.15 -9.29 -5.88
N ALA A 85 -11.09 -8.97 -4.99
CA ALA A 85 -11.42 -9.84 -3.86
C ALA A 85 -11.88 -11.24 -4.32
N THR A 86 -12.65 -11.29 -5.42
CA THR A 86 -13.08 -12.54 -6.06
C THR A 86 -11.91 -13.30 -6.69
N THR A 87 -11.01 -12.60 -7.37
CA THR A 87 -9.92 -13.21 -8.15
C THR A 87 -8.71 -13.61 -7.30
N LEU A 88 -8.36 -12.78 -6.31
CA LEU A 88 -7.15 -12.93 -5.50
C LEU A 88 -7.42 -13.59 -4.15
N GLY A 89 -8.66 -13.48 -3.65
CA GLY A 89 -9.08 -13.87 -2.31
C GLY A 89 -9.19 -12.67 -1.36
N GLN A 90 -10.18 -12.68 -0.47
CA GLN A 90 -10.52 -11.56 0.42
C GLN A 90 -9.43 -11.22 1.46
N GLU A 91 -8.56 -12.18 1.78
CA GLU A 91 -7.47 -12.02 2.76
C GLU A 91 -6.08 -12.23 2.13
N ASN A 92 -5.99 -12.25 0.79
CA ASN A 92 -4.72 -12.41 0.11
C ASN A 92 -4.00 -11.07 -0.07
N PHE A 93 -3.61 -10.47 1.06
CA PHE A 93 -3.06 -9.13 1.11
C PHE A 93 -1.73 -8.99 0.35
N ALA A 94 -0.92 -10.04 0.29
CA ALA A 94 0.31 -10.04 -0.50
C ALA A 94 0.03 -9.83 -2.00
N LYS A 95 -0.88 -10.63 -2.59
CA LYS A 95 -1.26 -10.47 -4.01
C LYS A 95 -1.99 -9.15 -4.27
N ALA A 96 -2.82 -8.70 -3.34
CA ALA A 96 -3.52 -7.43 -3.46
C ALA A 96 -2.56 -6.24 -3.45
N THR A 97 -1.54 -6.27 -2.58
CA THR A 97 -0.48 -5.25 -2.50
C THR A 97 0.36 -5.23 -3.78
N GLU A 98 0.74 -6.42 -4.28
CA GLU A 98 1.45 -6.53 -5.56
C GLU A 98 0.61 -5.97 -6.72
N HIS A 99 -0.69 -6.28 -6.75
CA HIS A 99 -1.62 -5.73 -7.75
C HIS A 99 -1.71 -4.21 -7.67
N TRP A 100 -1.83 -3.64 -6.47
CA TRP A 100 -1.85 -2.19 -6.29
C TRP A 100 -0.62 -1.53 -6.92
N PHE A 101 0.58 -2.04 -6.62
CA PHE A 101 1.83 -1.50 -7.15
C PHE A 101 1.94 -1.65 -8.67
N LYS A 102 1.58 -2.82 -9.22
CA LYS A 102 1.73 -3.10 -10.65
C LYS A 102 0.69 -2.38 -11.51
N ASN A 103 -0.56 -2.33 -11.03
CA ASN A 103 -1.73 -1.94 -11.81
C ASN A 103 -2.59 -0.88 -11.09
N GLY A 104 -3.03 -1.15 -9.85
CA GLY A 104 -4.08 -0.39 -9.18
C GLY A 104 -3.81 1.12 -9.08
N ARG A 105 -2.57 1.51 -8.80
CA ARG A 105 -2.15 2.92 -8.73
C ARG A 105 -2.16 3.63 -10.09
N LYS A 106 -1.90 2.89 -11.18
CA LYS A 106 -1.99 3.40 -12.56
C LYS A 106 -3.42 3.46 -13.07
N GLU A 107 -4.28 2.56 -12.58
CA GLU A 107 -5.71 2.54 -12.88
C GLU A 107 -6.50 3.57 -12.06
N GLY A 108 -5.89 4.16 -11.03
CA GLY A 108 -6.55 5.10 -10.12
C GLY A 108 -7.68 4.45 -9.33
N ARG A 109 -7.50 3.19 -8.93
CA ARG A 109 -8.47 2.45 -8.11
C ARG A 109 -8.56 3.04 -6.70
N PRO A 110 -9.76 3.07 -6.07
CA PRO A 110 -9.88 3.47 -4.68
C PRO A 110 -9.06 2.56 -3.77
N SER A 111 -8.17 3.14 -2.97
CA SER A 111 -7.12 2.42 -2.25
C SER A 111 -6.96 2.78 -0.79
N HIS A 112 -7.53 3.90 -0.34
CA HIS A 112 -7.47 4.33 1.05
C HIS A 112 -8.79 5.01 1.44
N PRO A 113 -9.26 4.89 2.69
CA PRO A 113 -10.50 5.55 3.14
C PRO A 113 -10.42 7.07 3.09
N GLU A 114 -9.24 7.65 3.33
CA GLU A 114 -9.03 9.10 3.40
C GLU A 114 -8.32 9.68 2.17
N PHE A 115 -8.03 8.85 1.17
CA PHE A 115 -7.37 9.30 -0.05
C PHE A 115 -7.93 8.58 -1.29
N ASN A 116 -8.33 9.38 -2.28
CA ASN A 116 -8.67 8.92 -3.61
C ASN A 116 -7.94 9.78 -4.65
N VAL A 117 -7.06 9.20 -5.46
CA VAL A 117 -6.23 9.95 -6.42
C VAL A 117 -7.04 10.73 -7.44
N ARG A 118 -8.21 10.23 -7.85
CA ARG A 118 -9.10 10.93 -8.78
C ARG A 118 -9.69 12.17 -8.12
N LYS A 119 -10.09 12.08 -6.85
CA LYS A 119 -10.55 13.23 -6.06
C LYS A 119 -9.42 14.21 -5.78
N TYR A 120 -8.23 13.71 -5.49
CA TYR A 120 -7.05 14.54 -5.30
C TYR A 120 -6.77 15.44 -6.53
N LEU A 121 -6.80 14.87 -7.74
CA LEU A 121 -6.65 15.65 -8.98
C LEU A 121 -7.80 16.64 -9.22
N GLN A 122 -9.04 16.27 -8.88
CA GLN A 122 -10.19 17.18 -8.97
C GLN A 122 -10.08 18.38 -8.02
N LEU A 123 -9.54 18.19 -6.82
CA LEU A 123 -9.44 19.23 -5.80
C LEU A 123 -8.17 20.09 -5.92
N ASN A 124 -7.11 19.56 -6.53
CA ASN A 124 -5.80 20.21 -6.62
C ASN A 124 -5.47 20.49 -8.09
N GLN A 125 -6.12 21.53 -8.64
CA GLN A 125 -6.02 21.89 -10.06
C GLN A 125 -4.61 22.33 -10.50
N ASP A 126 -3.75 22.74 -9.57
CA ASP A 126 -2.32 22.93 -9.82
C ASP A 126 -1.64 21.62 -10.22
N VAL A 127 -1.87 20.56 -9.44
CA VAL A 127 -1.31 19.22 -9.70
C VAL A 127 -1.85 18.65 -11.01
N ALA A 128 -3.15 18.83 -11.25
CA ALA A 128 -3.78 18.34 -12.48
C ALA A 128 -3.30 19.09 -13.74
N ARG A 129 -2.98 20.38 -13.63
CA ARG A 129 -2.33 21.14 -14.71
C ARG A 129 -0.89 20.71 -14.97
N GLU A 130 -0.17 20.34 -13.92
CA GLU A 130 1.23 19.91 -14.03
C GLU A 130 1.38 18.52 -14.64
N TYR A 131 0.61 17.53 -14.16
CA TYR A 131 0.79 16.12 -14.56
C TYR A 131 -0.32 15.57 -15.47
N GLY A 132 -1.43 16.30 -15.62
CA GLY A 132 -2.62 15.86 -16.36
C GLY A 132 -3.66 15.14 -15.49
N GLN A 133 -4.90 15.11 -15.98
CA GLN A 133 -6.08 14.58 -15.24
C GLN A 133 -6.08 13.05 -15.05
N ASN A 134 -5.23 12.32 -15.79
CA ASN A 134 -5.20 10.86 -15.78
C ASN A 134 -3.84 10.28 -15.37
N ASN A 135 -2.87 11.13 -15.00
CA ASN A 135 -1.57 10.66 -14.53
C ASN A 135 -1.61 10.40 -13.02
N TYR A 136 -2.28 9.30 -12.65
CA TYR A 136 -2.49 8.95 -11.24
C TYR A 136 -1.19 8.60 -10.51
N LEU A 137 -0.19 8.05 -11.22
CA LEU A 137 1.09 7.72 -10.61
C LEU A 137 1.82 8.98 -10.12
N GLU A 138 1.94 10.00 -10.98
CA GLU A 138 2.57 11.27 -10.57
C GLU A 138 1.73 12.03 -9.54
N ALA A 139 0.41 11.96 -9.62
CA ALA A 139 -0.46 12.55 -8.60
C ALA A 139 -0.26 11.90 -7.22
N ILE A 140 -0.11 10.57 -7.15
CA ILE A 140 0.22 9.84 -5.91
C ILE A 140 1.62 10.23 -5.42
N ASN A 141 2.61 10.28 -6.30
CA ASN A 141 3.98 10.69 -5.95
C ASN A 141 4.01 12.10 -5.37
N HIS A 142 3.29 13.03 -5.99
CA HIS A 142 3.14 14.39 -5.49
C HIS A 142 2.48 14.39 -4.10
N TYR A 143 1.40 13.63 -3.91
CA TYR A 143 0.73 13.55 -2.61
C TYR A 143 1.67 13.03 -1.53
N LEU A 144 2.37 11.93 -1.76
CA LEU A 144 3.31 11.34 -0.80
C LEU A 144 4.49 12.28 -0.48
N LYS A 145 5.02 12.97 -1.49
CA LYS A 145 6.18 13.86 -1.32
C LYS A 145 5.84 15.15 -0.58
N THR A 146 4.68 15.75 -0.89
CA THR A 146 4.33 17.08 -0.38
C THR A 146 2.87 17.22 0.06
N GLY A 147 1.92 16.63 -0.66
CA GLY A 147 0.50 16.84 -0.44
C GLY A 147 0.01 16.39 0.93
N TYR A 148 0.43 15.20 1.36
CA TYR A 148 0.09 14.60 2.66
C TYR A 148 0.55 15.49 3.82
N LYS A 149 1.83 15.88 3.82
CA LYS A 149 2.41 16.76 4.86
C LYS A 149 1.79 18.16 4.89
N LYS A 150 1.32 18.67 3.75
CA LYS A 150 0.64 19.96 3.64
C LYS A 150 -0.87 19.88 3.90
N GLY A 151 -1.40 18.71 4.28
CA GLY A 151 -2.83 18.52 4.55
C GLY A 151 -3.72 18.72 3.32
N ARG A 152 -3.20 18.49 2.10
CA ARG A 152 -4.03 18.61 0.89
C ARG A 152 -5.13 17.56 0.90
N ARG A 153 -6.35 17.97 0.56
CA ARG A 153 -7.53 17.10 0.58
C ARG A 153 -7.49 16.10 -0.57
N GLY A 154 -7.72 14.83 -0.25
CA GLY A 154 -7.85 13.72 -1.20
C GLY A 154 -9.25 13.10 -1.24
N ILE A 155 -10.20 13.66 -0.49
CA ILE A 155 -11.62 13.30 -0.40
C ILE A 155 -12.49 14.56 -0.30
#